data_AF-A0A0V1EXE5-F1
#
_entry.id   AF-A0A0V1EXE5-F1
#
_cell.length_a   1.000
_cell.length_b   1.000
_cell.length_c   1.000
_cell.angle_alpha   90.00
_cell.angle_beta   90.00
_cell.angle_gamma   90.00
#
_symmetry.space_group_name_H-M   'P 1'
#
loop_
_entity.id
_entity.type
_entity.pdbx_description
1 polymer ?
#
loop_
_entity_poly.entity_id
_entity_poly.type
_entity_poly.pdbx_seq_one_letter_code
_entity_poly.pdbx_strand_id
1 'polypeptide(L)'
;LFPMDAEKVQRKSDSTSLRHPQTAVVEPTFRRSERSSMQTVMVENLNTVGVNSEQQLLSLNSFVDAQCTKAETVEGVVFSECSSSPANFKDFSSDSVFSNELASFSTPSGQRVSTCTPATVVRRRSPQLDIMKNGVALENLFNVIVGDKSASEMEDEYSSMKERLIDEINKQAIEIQKLQDDIAHWKEQNELKKKIRDEIQCTIKNYEDRLIEASKETNFITKNMEYFRVLDDRNQILEDLISAENVISELQKRYEKFCLSYKNCLDNDAKLKACLEEGRKNFLQSTNRMMQLKQHVKELMKTVMENKDEAVVSQREDLVALTAEVKKNELAVQTLKEDCDQMDKQIQELSEMVFLSCAKQFPRRFLNSPHPVDFSLPKRTRWFKRQRVFRFTGWYYADARDKYSPALNHLQHAWQKMTERRKDLPAMRNWYYEKRVQAAANEHGVSYEQLKESLNKANIRLNTKMLSLLGSNEPRSFKSLMDVCKAISQESAKVPTNTSSAL
;
A
#
# COMPACT_ATOMS: atom_id res chain seq x y z
N LEU A 1 -43.84 26.27 -41.20
CA LEU A 1 -44.59 26.95 -42.28
C LEU A 1 -44.03 26.43 -43.61
N PHE A 2 -44.57 25.47 -44.33
CA PHE A 2 -45.81 24.68 -44.27
C PHE A 2 -45.49 23.19 -44.53
N PRO A 3 -46.42 22.27 -44.23
CA PRO A 3 -46.18 20.87 -43.85
C PRO A 3 -46.76 19.87 -44.89
N MET A 4 -47.03 18.63 -44.44
CA MET A 4 -47.82 17.53 -45.05
C MET A 4 -46.98 16.46 -45.79
N ASP A 5 -47.07 15.14 -45.56
CA ASP A 5 -48.06 14.34 -44.82
C ASP A 5 -47.44 13.05 -44.23
N ALA A 6 -47.97 12.68 -43.07
CA ALA A 6 -47.89 11.36 -42.47
C ALA A 6 -49.32 10.78 -42.37
N GLU A 7 -49.40 9.46 -42.15
CA GLU A 7 -50.58 8.58 -42.11
C GLU A 7 -50.93 7.94 -43.46
N LYS A 8 -51.20 6.64 -43.60
CA LYS A 8 -51.32 5.46 -42.72
C LYS A 8 -51.33 4.28 -43.70
N VAL A 9 -50.80 3.10 -43.32
CA VAL A 9 -51.52 1.81 -43.38
C VAL A 9 -50.60 0.73 -42.80
N GLN A 10 -51.26 -0.12 -42.04
CA GLN A 10 -50.76 -1.06 -41.04
C GLN A 10 -50.04 -2.29 -41.62
N ARG A 11 -49.07 -2.75 -40.82
CA ARG A 11 -48.78 -4.15 -40.44
C ARG A 11 -49.23 -5.25 -41.41
N LYS A 12 -48.24 -5.90 -42.04
CA LYS A 12 -48.17 -7.36 -42.10
C LYS A 12 -46.78 -7.83 -41.69
N SER A 13 -46.76 -8.52 -40.56
CA SER A 13 -45.70 -9.44 -40.17
C SER A 13 -45.64 -10.56 -41.18
N ASP A 14 -44.48 -10.81 -41.78
CA ASP A 14 -44.11 -12.14 -42.26
C ASP A 14 -42.60 -12.29 -42.19
N SER A 15 -42.21 -13.30 -41.43
CA SER A 15 -40.88 -13.88 -41.33
C SER A 15 -40.46 -14.45 -42.68
N THR A 16 -39.31 -14.03 -43.22
CA THR A 16 -38.53 -14.91 -44.10
C THR A 16 -37.08 -14.44 -44.21
N SER A 17 -36.19 -15.35 -43.81
CA SER A 17 -34.76 -15.32 -44.07
C SER A 17 -34.46 -15.17 -45.56
N LEU A 18 -33.67 -14.16 -45.96
CA LEU A 18 -32.96 -14.20 -47.23
C LEU A 18 -31.52 -13.70 -47.06
N ARG A 19 -30.62 -14.67 -47.22
CA ARG A 19 -29.17 -14.55 -47.20
C ARG A 19 -28.70 -13.68 -48.37
N HIS A 20 -27.62 -12.94 -48.15
CA HIS A 20 -26.79 -12.40 -49.21
C HIS A 20 -26.22 -13.55 -50.08
N PRO A 21 -26.24 -13.46 -51.42
CA PRO A 21 -25.45 -14.34 -52.25
C PRO A 21 -23.98 -13.89 -52.25
N GLN A 22 -23.10 -14.83 -51.95
CA GLN A 22 -21.67 -14.76 -52.19
C GLN A 22 -21.39 -14.86 -53.71
N THR A 23 -20.37 -14.10 -54.14
CA THR A 23 -19.39 -14.41 -55.19
C THR A 23 -19.86 -14.80 -56.61
N ALA A 24 -19.55 -13.94 -57.58
CA ALA A 24 -19.15 -14.37 -58.93
C ALA A 24 -17.74 -13.82 -59.21
N VAL A 25 -16.84 -14.75 -59.50
CA VAL A 25 -15.43 -14.58 -59.84
C VAL A 25 -15.32 -14.08 -61.28
N VAL A 26 -14.62 -12.97 -61.51
CA VAL A 26 -14.01 -12.64 -62.79
C VAL A 26 -12.62 -12.07 -62.49
N GLU A 27 -11.58 -12.81 -62.86
CA GLU A 27 -10.18 -12.39 -62.74
C GLU A 27 -9.86 -11.21 -63.67
N PRO A 28 -9.11 -10.21 -63.20
CA PRO A 28 -8.26 -9.39 -64.07
C PRO A 28 -6.80 -9.76 -63.84
N THR A 29 -6.21 -10.28 -64.91
CA THR A 29 -4.78 -10.43 -65.16
C THR A 29 -3.92 -9.30 -64.59
N PHE A 30 -2.97 -9.67 -63.73
CA PHE A 30 -1.99 -8.78 -63.12
C PHE A 30 -0.97 -8.32 -64.19
N ARG A 31 -1.06 -7.07 -64.68
CA ARG A 31 0.02 -6.43 -65.45
C ARG A 31 0.86 -5.51 -64.56
N ARG A 32 2.16 -5.74 -64.65
CA ARG A 32 3.28 -4.96 -64.11
C ARG A 32 3.15 -3.45 -64.36
N SER A 33 2.96 -2.69 -63.29
CA SER A 33 3.69 -1.45 -62.98
C SER A 33 3.38 -1.17 -61.51
N GLU A 34 4.31 -1.41 -60.59
CA GLU A 34 5.00 -0.30 -59.92
C GLU A 34 6.26 -0.86 -59.22
N ARG A 35 7.36 -0.94 -59.98
CA ARG A 35 8.70 -0.72 -59.43
C ARG A 35 9.01 0.76 -59.68
N SER A 36 8.72 1.67 -58.73
CA SER A 36 9.42 2.98 -58.68
C SER A 36 9.05 3.92 -57.51
N SER A 37 8.04 3.66 -56.67
CA SER A 37 7.63 4.69 -55.67
C SER A 37 7.66 4.27 -54.20
N MET A 38 8.10 3.05 -53.86
CA MET A 38 8.14 2.56 -52.47
C MET A 38 9.54 2.13 -52.00
N GLN A 39 10.59 2.57 -52.68
CA GLN A 39 11.97 2.21 -52.36
C GLN A 39 12.80 3.48 -52.08
N THR A 40 12.36 4.27 -51.09
CA THR A 40 13.16 5.37 -50.52
C THR A 40 12.79 5.74 -49.07
N VAL A 41 11.87 5.03 -48.41
CA VAL A 41 11.52 5.33 -46.99
C VAL A 41 11.51 4.07 -46.09
N MET A 42 11.90 2.89 -46.60
CA MET A 42 11.82 1.62 -45.84
C MET A 42 13.07 0.73 -46.04
N VAL A 43 14.28 1.28 -46.06
CA VAL A 43 15.52 0.46 -46.16
C VAL A 43 16.62 0.84 -45.15
N GLU A 44 16.48 1.85 -44.29
CA GLU A 44 17.56 2.17 -43.33
C GLU A 44 17.47 1.51 -41.95
N ASN A 45 16.46 0.71 -41.63
CA ASN A 45 16.33 0.11 -40.28
C ASN A 45 16.25 -1.43 -40.23
N LEU A 46 16.70 -2.14 -41.27
CA LEU A 46 16.64 -3.61 -41.30
C LEU A 46 18.00 -4.33 -41.31
N ASN A 47 19.08 -3.65 -40.94
CA ASN A 47 20.42 -4.26 -40.83
C ASN A 47 21.07 -4.12 -39.44
N THR A 48 20.28 -4.01 -38.37
CA THR A 48 20.78 -4.21 -37.01
C THR A 48 19.75 -5.03 -36.23
N VAL A 49 20.21 -6.13 -35.62
CA VAL A 49 19.44 -7.10 -34.83
C VAL A 49 18.76 -8.20 -35.66
N GLY A 50 19.58 -8.97 -36.38
CA GLY A 50 19.31 -10.39 -36.57
C GLY A 50 19.67 -11.13 -35.28
N VAL A 51 18.71 -11.27 -34.36
CA VAL A 51 18.79 -12.25 -33.26
C VAL A 51 17.40 -12.89 -33.09
N ASN A 52 17.41 -14.22 -33.16
CA ASN A 52 16.29 -15.13 -33.30
C ASN A 52 15.18 -14.93 -32.26
N SER A 53 13.94 -14.77 -32.72
CA SER A 53 12.71 -14.76 -31.90
C SER A 53 12.43 -16.09 -31.19
N GLU A 54 13.14 -17.17 -31.54
CA GLU A 54 13.08 -18.45 -30.83
C GLU A 54 14.07 -18.53 -29.65
N GLN A 55 15.18 -17.78 -29.70
CA GLN A 55 16.13 -17.71 -28.58
C GLN A 55 15.61 -16.83 -27.43
N GLN A 56 14.76 -15.85 -27.74
CA GLN A 56 14.13 -15.00 -26.71
C GLN A 56 13.05 -15.72 -25.90
N LEU A 57 12.35 -16.70 -26.48
CA LEU A 57 11.35 -17.50 -25.77
C LEU A 57 12.00 -18.54 -24.84
N LEU A 58 13.16 -19.09 -25.24
CA LEU A 58 13.95 -19.96 -24.38
C LEU A 58 14.70 -19.18 -23.29
N SER A 59 15.17 -17.95 -23.57
CA SER A 59 15.80 -17.11 -22.55
C SER A 59 14.80 -16.62 -21.50
N LEU A 60 13.55 -16.31 -21.88
CA LEU A 60 12.51 -15.91 -20.93
C LEU A 60 12.06 -17.05 -20.03
N ASN A 61 11.97 -18.29 -20.54
CA ASN A 61 11.73 -19.46 -19.69
C ASN A 61 12.91 -19.72 -18.74
N SER A 62 14.16 -19.54 -19.19
CA SER A 62 15.34 -19.66 -18.31
C SER A 62 15.48 -18.52 -17.29
N PHE A 63 14.88 -17.35 -17.56
CA PHE A 63 14.94 -16.17 -16.67
C PHE A 63 13.86 -16.20 -15.58
N VAL A 64 12.70 -16.79 -15.88
CA VAL A 64 11.65 -17.06 -14.88
C VAL A 64 12.10 -18.18 -13.93
N ASP A 65 12.86 -19.17 -14.41
CA ASP A 65 13.43 -20.23 -13.58
C ASP A 65 14.66 -19.78 -12.75
N ALA A 66 15.35 -18.70 -13.15
CA ALA A 66 16.55 -18.21 -12.46
C ALA A 66 16.28 -17.22 -11.31
N GLN A 67 15.03 -16.78 -11.10
CA GLN A 67 14.63 -15.97 -9.93
C GLN A 67 13.80 -16.73 -8.89
N CYS A 68 13.51 -18.01 -9.12
CA CYS A 68 13.02 -18.91 -8.09
C CYS A 68 14.23 -19.56 -7.40
N THR A 69 14.74 -18.91 -6.35
CA THR A 69 15.64 -19.58 -5.41
C THR A 69 14.92 -20.80 -4.83
N LYS A 70 15.47 -21.98 -5.12
CA LYS A 70 15.14 -23.27 -4.52
C LYS A 70 14.93 -23.12 -3.02
N ALA A 71 13.68 -23.28 -2.57
CA ALA A 71 13.42 -23.75 -1.21
C ALA A 71 13.64 -25.27 -1.27
N GLU A 72 14.83 -25.70 -0.88
CA GLU A 72 15.12 -27.12 -0.65
C GLU A 72 14.27 -27.59 0.52
N THR A 73 13.31 -28.45 0.21
CA THR A 73 12.63 -29.32 1.15
C THR A 73 13.65 -30.31 1.71
N VAL A 74 14.13 -30.04 2.92
CA VAL A 74 14.75 -31.06 3.78
C VAL A 74 13.64 -31.59 4.69
N GLU A 75 12.97 -32.63 4.23
CA GLU A 75 12.21 -33.52 5.11
C GLU A 75 13.21 -34.40 5.87
N GLY A 76 13.08 -34.46 7.20
CA GLY A 76 13.74 -35.49 8.00
C GLY A 76 14.24 -35.08 9.38
N VAL A 77 13.42 -34.47 10.24
CA VAL A 77 13.53 -34.71 11.69
C VAL A 77 12.12 -34.83 12.29
N VAL A 78 11.87 -36.02 12.80
CA VAL A 78 10.69 -36.51 13.50
C VAL A 78 10.35 -35.63 14.72
N PHE A 79 9.10 -35.20 14.86
CA PHE A 79 8.43 -35.16 16.17
C PHE A 79 6.95 -35.48 16.01
N SER A 80 6.53 -36.46 16.81
CA SER A 80 5.25 -37.13 16.82
C SER A 80 4.12 -36.26 17.35
N GLU A 81 2.93 -36.59 16.85
CA GLU A 81 1.59 -36.24 17.31
C GLU A 81 1.44 -36.17 18.83
N CYS A 82 0.57 -35.26 19.29
CA CYS A 82 -0.58 -35.63 20.11
C CYS A 82 -1.57 -34.46 20.22
N SER A 83 -2.70 -34.62 19.53
CA SER A 83 -3.96 -33.97 19.81
C SER A 83 -4.55 -34.49 21.14
N SER A 84 -4.99 -33.61 22.02
CA SER A 84 -6.37 -33.56 22.53
C SER A 84 -6.51 -32.58 23.69
N SER A 85 -7.61 -31.83 23.64
CA SER A 85 -8.20 -31.01 24.69
C SER A 85 -8.52 -31.80 25.97
N PRO A 86 -8.70 -31.11 27.12
CA PRO A 86 -10.02 -31.25 27.74
C PRO A 86 -10.58 -29.98 28.40
N ALA A 87 -11.91 -29.96 28.41
CA ALA A 87 -12.76 -29.20 29.32
C ALA A 87 -12.71 -29.80 30.74
N ASN A 88 -12.80 -28.95 31.77
CA ASN A 88 -13.82 -28.98 32.83
C ASN A 88 -13.32 -28.26 34.08
N PHE A 89 -14.00 -27.17 34.40
CA PHE A 89 -13.98 -26.48 35.68
C PHE A 89 -14.85 -27.28 36.68
N LYS A 90 -14.29 -27.64 37.84
CA LYS A 90 -15.03 -27.86 39.09
C LYS A 90 -14.10 -27.72 40.29
N ASP A 91 -14.71 -27.24 41.37
CA ASP A 91 -14.18 -26.64 42.59
C ASP A 91 -13.39 -27.58 43.54
N PHE A 92 -13.05 -27.00 44.71
CA PHE A 92 -12.45 -27.52 45.96
C PHE A 92 -10.95 -27.26 46.07
N SER A 93 -10.39 -26.48 47.00
CA SER A 93 -10.55 -26.24 48.46
C SER A 93 -9.21 -26.58 49.13
N SER A 94 -8.72 -25.63 49.93
CA SER A 94 -7.94 -25.75 51.18
C SER A 94 -7.05 -26.98 51.49
N ASP A 95 -5.89 -26.62 52.04
CA ASP A 95 -5.10 -27.27 53.11
C ASP A 95 -3.94 -28.22 52.76
N SER A 96 -2.74 -27.74 53.14
CA SER A 96 -1.68 -28.44 53.91
C SER A 96 -0.97 -29.64 53.21
N VAL A 97 0.32 -29.98 53.36
CA VAL A 97 1.24 -29.93 54.51
C VAL A 97 2.63 -30.45 53.99
N PHE A 98 3.75 -29.90 54.52
CA PHE A 98 5.12 -30.49 54.65
C PHE A 98 6.00 -30.74 53.38
N SER A 99 7.34 -30.57 53.35
CA SER A 99 8.39 -30.38 54.37
C SER A 99 9.67 -29.76 53.74
N ASN A 100 10.41 -28.99 54.55
CA ASN A 100 11.88 -28.94 54.80
C ASN A 100 12.89 -29.17 53.64
N GLU A 101 14.00 -28.43 53.52
CA GLU A 101 15.08 -28.28 54.52
C GLU A 101 16.04 -27.09 54.21
N LEU A 102 16.44 -26.40 55.29
CA LEU A 102 17.83 -25.99 55.68
C LEU A 102 18.62 -24.97 54.80
N ALA A 103 19.41 -24.02 55.32
CA ALA A 103 19.91 -23.71 56.66
C ALA A 103 20.45 -22.26 56.79
N SER A 104 20.47 -21.80 58.05
CA SER A 104 21.48 -21.00 58.78
C SER A 104 22.06 -19.72 58.16
N PHE A 105 21.99 -18.60 58.90
CA PHE A 105 23.01 -18.21 59.89
C PHE A 105 22.49 -17.06 60.77
N SER A 106 22.56 -17.24 62.09
CA SER A 106 22.29 -16.23 63.10
C SER A 106 23.38 -16.26 64.18
N THR A 107 23.42 -15.16 64.94
CA THR A 107 24.20 -14.86 66.16
C THR A 107 25.55 -14.14 65.92
N PRO A 108 26.07 -13.30 66.86
CA PRO A 108 25.72 -13.32 68.29
C PRO A 108 25.65 -11.98 69.06
N SER A 109 25.20 -12.16 70.31
CA SER A 109 25.72 -11.54 71.54
C SER A 109 25.42 -10.06 71.82
N GLY A 110 24.65 -9.86 72.89
CA GLY A 110 24.49 -8.60 73.60
C GLY A 110 23.60 -8.75 74.82
N GLN A 111 23.87 -9.77 75.65
CA GLN A 111 23.27 -9.91 76.98
C GLN A 111 23.52 -8.64 77.80
N ARG A 112 22.47 -7.95 78.24
CA ARG A 112 22.47 -7.33 79.58
C ARG A 112 21.40 -8.01 80.42
N VAL A 113 21.91 -8.95 81.19
CA VAL A 113 21.35 -9.46 82.42
C VAL A 113 21.05 -8.27 83.33
N SER A 114 19.78 -7.89 83.50
CA SER A 114 19.34 -7.19 84.70
C SER A 114 18.96 -8.26 85.72
N THR A 115 19.97 -8.71 86.46
CA THR A 115 19.78 -9.40 87.74
C THR A 115 19.10 -8.43 88.70
N CYS A 116 17.77 -8.36 88.66
CA CYS A 116 17.00 -7.95 89.82
C CYS A 116 16.97 -9.18 90.74
N THR A 117 18.04 -9.30 91.52
CA THR A 117 18.13 -10.16 92.70
C THR A 117 16.78 -10.20 93.41
N PRO A 118 16.22 -11.38 93.71
CA PRO A 118 15.13 -11.45 94.67
C PRO A 118 15.65 -10.77 95.94
N ALA A 119 14.88 -9.81 96.45
CA ALA A 119 15.16 -9.18 97.71
C ALA A 119 15.41 -10.30 98.72
N THR A 120 16.68 -10.51 99.04
CA THR A 120 17.06 -11.28 100.20
C THR A 120 16.43 -10.48 101.32
N VAL A 121 15.33 -11.01 101.86
CA VAL A 121 14.86 -10.62 103.17
C VAL A 121 16.00 -11.02 104.09
N VAL A 122 16.99 -10.15 104.21
CA VAL A 122 17.73 -9.99 105.43
C VAL A 122 16.63 -9.57 106.40
N ARG A 123 15.99 -10.57 107.01
CA ARG A 123 15.63 -10.49 108.40
C ARG A 123 16.93 -9.99 109.03
N ARG A 124 17.03 -8.68 109.23
CA ARG A 124 17.72 -8.21 110.41
C ARG A 124 17.02 -9.02 111.48
N ARG A 125 17.73 -10.03 112.02
CA ARG A 125 17.50 -10.38 113.40
C ARG A 125 17.50 -9.02 114.07
N SER A 126 16.34 -8.59 114.54
CA SER A 126 16.31 -7.66 115.66
C SER A 126 17.44 -8.15 116.56
N PRO A 127 18.40 -7.32 116.99
CA PRO A 127 18.99 -7.64 118.26
C PRO A 127 17.78 -7.75 119.17
N GLN A 128 17.38 -8.98 119.47
CA GLN A 128 16.62 -9.29 120.65
C GLN A 128 17.59 -8.79 121.70
N LEU A 129 17.42 -7.52 122.09
CA LEU A 129 18.09 -6.98 123.24
C LEU A 129 17.75 -8.00 124.31
N ASP A 130 18.76 -8.74 124.73
CA ASP A 130 18.76 -9.49 125.98
C ASP A 130 18.57 -8.44 127.08
N ILE A 131 17.33 -7.98 127.26
CA ILE A 131 16.86 -7.25 128.43
C ILE A 131 16.71 -8.30 129.55
N MET A 132 17.78 -9.03 129.84
CA MET A 132 17.96 -9.91 130.99
C MET A 132 19.46 -10.06 131.33
N LYS A 133 20.26 -9.01 131.13
CA LYS A 133 21.61 -8.90 131.71
C LYS A 133 21.89 -7.45 132.08
N ASN A 134 21.15 -6.93 133.06
CA ASN A 134 21.51 -5.82 133.95
C ASN A 134 20.60 -5.71 135.19
N GLY A 135 19.85 -6.78 135.53
CA GLY A 135 18.97 -6.85 136.71
C GLY A 135 19.58 -7.56 137.93
N VAL A 136 20.89 -7.87 137.93
CA VAL A 136 21.55 -8.69 138.99
C VAL A 136 22.68 -7.92 139.72
N ALA A 137 22.81 -6.61 139.51
CA ALA A 137 23.88 -5.80 140.12
C ALA A 137 23.39 -4.66 141.04
N LEU A 138 22.14 -4.75 141.54
CA LEU A 138 21.60 -3.77 142.50
C LEU A 138 21.03 -4.38 143.81
N GLU A 139 21.02 -5.71 143.97
CA GLU A 139 20.63 -6.38 145.23
C GLU A 139 21.82 -6.89 146.08
N ASN A 140 23.07 -6.82 145.58
CA ASN A 140 24.26 -7.34 146.28
C ASN A 140 25.21 -6.26 146.85
N LEU A 141 24.79 -4.99 146.90
CA LEU A 141 25.53 -3.92 147.60
C LEU A 141 24.80 -3.42 148.87
N PHE A 142 23.61 -3.92 149.16
CA PHE A 142 22.79 -3.45 150.29
C PHE A 142 22.94 -4.28 151.58
N ASN A 143 23.79 -5.32 151.61
CA ASN A 143 23.93 -6.24 152.75
C ASN A 143 25.35 -6.35 153.37
N VAL A 144 26.23 -5.35 153.18
CA VAL A 144 27.59 -5.36 153.79
C VAL A 144 27.92 -4.11 154.62
N ILE A 145 27.03 -3.12 154.75
CA ILE A 145 27.29 -1.92 155.58
C ILE A 145 26.06 -1.59 156.45
N VAL A 146 25.72 -2.51 157.35
CA VAL A 146 25.00 -2.17 158.58
C VAL A 146 25.74 -2.85 159.73
N GLY A 147 26.78 -2.17 160.21
CA GLY A 147 27.60 -2.54 161.34
C GLY A 147 28.34 -1.31 161.84
N ASP A 148 27.78 -0.69 162.88
CA ASP A 148 28.39 0.29 163.80
C ASP A 148 29.19 1.46 163.21
N LYS A 149 28.53 2.39 162.51
CA LYS A 149 29.05 3.75 162.28
C LYS A 149 27.93 4.81 162.26
N SER A 150 28.22 5.96 162.86
CA SER A 150 27.30 7.08 163.09
C SER A 150 26.80 7.76 161.81
N ALA A 151 25.54 8.21 161.85
CA ALA A 151 24.70 8.68 160.73
C ALA A 151 25.20 9.92 159.93
N SER A 152 26.36 10.49 160.23
CA SER A 152 26.84 11.75 159.62
C SER A 152 27.87 11.58 158.49
N GLU A 153 28.41 10.39 158.26
CA GLU A 153 29.47 10.16 157.26
C GLU A 153 29.01 9.31 156.05
N MET A 154 27.85 8.65 156.14
CA MET A 154 27.24 7.88 155.04
C MET A 154 26.37 8.74 154.10
N GLU A 155 25.89 9.91 154.54
CA GLU A 155 25.06 10.81 153.72
C GLU A 155 25.88 11.57 152.66
N ASP A 156 27.15 11.89 152.95
CA ASP A 156 28.02 12.65 152.06
C ASP A 156 28.57 11.79 150.90
N GLU A 157 28.96 10.55 151.17
CA GLU A 157 29.42 9.63 150.10
C GLU A 157 28.27 9.17 149.20
N TYR A 158 27.07 8.96 149.76
CA TYR A 158 25.87 8.63 148.99
C TYR A 158 25.42 9.81 148.12
N SER A 159 25.54 11.05 148.62
CA SER A 159 25.28 12.26 147.83
C SER A 159 26.30 12.44 146.69
N SER A 160 27.59 12.23 146.94
CA SER A 160 28.65 12.32 145.91
C SER A 160 28.52 11.25 144.81
N MET A 161 28.11 10.03 145.18
CA MET A 161 27.89 8.94 144.22
C MET A 161 26.61 9.17 143.41
N LYS A 162 25.54 9.66 144.06
CA LYS A 162 24.29 10.05 143.40
C LYS A 162 24.51 11.19 142.40
N GLU A 163 25.31 12.19 142.74
CA GLU A 163 25.63 13.32 141.87
C GLU A 163 26.46 12.89 140.65
N ARG A 164 27.45 12.00 140.83
CA ARG A 164 28.20 11.38 139.70
C ARG A 164 27.32 10.55 138.77
N LEU A 165 26.37 9.79 139.32
CA LEU A 165 25.39 9.03 138.53
C LEU A 165 24.44 9.94 137.76
N ILE A 166 23.98 11.04 138.38
CA ILE A 166 23.15 12.05 137.73
C ILE A 166 23.92 12.72 136.59
N ASP A 167 25.20 13.06 136.78
CA ASP A 167 26.04 13.64 135.73
C ASP A 167 26.28 12.69 134.56
N GLU A 168 26.50 11.39 134.83
CA GLU A 168 26.68 10.39 133.78
C GLU A 168 25.36 10.12 133.02
N ILE A 169 24.22 10.08 133.72
CA ILE A 169 22.89 10.01 133.11
C ILE A 169 22.64 11.24 132.24
N ASN A 170 23.00 12.44 132.71
CA ASN A 170 22.84 13.68 131.94
C ASN A 170 23.74 13.70 130.69
N LYS A 171 24.98 13.21 130.78
CA LYS A 171 25.87 13.06 129.61
C LYS A 171 25.31 12.08 128.58
N GLN A 172 24.84 10.91 129.02
CA GLN A 172 24.22 9.92 128.14
C GLN A 172 22.91 10.45 127.53
N ALA A 173 22.11 11.22 128.28
CA ALA A 173 20.90 11.86 127.76
C ALA A 173 21.22 12.89 126.66
N ILE A 174 22.27 13.70 126.82
CA ILE A 174 22.74 14.65 125.79
C ILE A 174 23.25 13.90 124.56
N GLU A 175 23.95 12.79 124.74
CA GLU A 175 24.47 11.98 123.63
C GLU A 175 23.34 11.28 122.87
N ILE A 176 22.33 10.75 123.59
CA ILE A 176 21.10 10.22 122.99
C ILE A 176 20.34 11.31 122.23
N GLN A 177 20.25 12.52 122.78
CA GLN A 177 19.58 13.64 122.10
C GLN A 177 20.30 14.03 120.80
N LYS A 178 21.63 14.13 120.82
CA LYS A 178 22.42 14.38 119.60
C LYS A 178 22.21 13.29 118.55
N LEU A 179 22.22 12.03 118.96
CA LEU A 179 21.93 10.91 118.06
C LEU A 179 20.49 10.95 117.52
N GLN A 180 19.52 11.37 118.32
CA GLN A 180 18.14 11.56 117.87
C GLN A 180 18.01 12.69 116.84
N ASP A 181 18.71 13.81 117.07
CA ASP A 181 18.74 14.95 116.15
C ASP A 181 19.44 14.58 114.83
N ASP A 182 20.56 13.84 114.89
CA ASP A 182 21.23 13.30 113.70
C ASP A 182 20.32 12.33 112.93
N ILE A 183 19.62 11.43 113.63
CA ILE A 183 18.63 10.53 113.02
C ILE A 183 17.50 11.34 112.35
N ALA A 184 17.03 12.42 112.97
CA ALA A 184 16.00 13.29 112.39
C ALA A 184 16.50 13.99 111.11
N HIS A 185 17.70 14.56 111.16
CA HIS A 185 18.35 15.19 110.00
C HIS A 185 18.58 14.19 108.85
N TRP A 186 19.06 12.98 109.15
CA TRP A 186 19.23 11.91 108.15
C TRP A 186 17.90 11.46 107.52
N LYS A 187 16.81 11.44 108.30
CA LYS A 187 15.46 11.15 107.78
C LYS A 187 14.99 12.24 106.82
N GLU A 188 15.17 13.51 107.18
CA GLU A 188 14.79 14.64 106.33
C GLU A 188 15.57 14.67 105.02
N GLN A 189 16.90 14.45 105.06
CA GLN A 189 17.70 14.31 103.85
C GLN A 189 17.27 13.14 102.96
N ASN A 190 16.87 12.02 103.55
CA ASN A 190 16.39 10.87 102.78
C ASN A 190 15.03 11.11 102.13
N GLU A 191 14.13 11.85 102.79
CA GLU A 191 12.86 12.29 102.19
C GLU A 191 13.09 13.28 101.05
N LEU A 192 14.04 14.21 101.20
CA LEU A 192 14.41 15.12 100.11
C LEU A 192 14.97 14.34 98.91
N LYS A 193 15.89 13.40 99.14
CA LYS A 193 16.44 12.52 98.10
C LYS A 193 15.35 11.66 97.45
N LYS A 194 14.31 11.26 98.19
CA LYS A 194 13.17 10.52 97.67
C LYS A 194 12.31 11.39 96.75
N LYS A 195 11.96 12.61 97.17
CA LYS A 195 11.24 13.58 96.31
C LYS A 195 11.99 13.86 95.01
N ILE A 196 13.30 14.08 95.09
CA ILE A 196 14.15 14.28 93.90
C ILE A 196 14.13 13.05 92.99
N ARG A 197 14.23 11.83 93.55
CA ARG A 197 14.11 10.59 92.74
C ARG A 197 12.75 10.47 92.08
N ASP A 198 11.68 10.78 92.79
CA ASP A 198 10.30 10.68 92.27
C ASP A 198 10.06 11.71 91.15
N GLU A 199 10.59 12.93 91.29
CA GLU A 199 10.57 13.96 90.24
C GLU A 199 11.37 13.53 89.00
N ILE A 200 12.59 13.01 89.20
CA ILE A 200 13.41 12.48 88.11
C ILE A 200 12.67 11.33 87.41
N GLN A 201 12.10 10.39 88.16
CA GLN A 201 11.34 9.27 87.62
C GLN A 201 10.12 9.75 86.80
N CYS A 202 9.42 10.78 87.28
CA CYS A 202 8.29 11.39 86.58
C CYS A 202 8.74 12.05 85.28
N THR A 203 9.85 12.80 85.30
CA THR A 203 10.40 13.39 84.07
C THR A 203 10.83 12.34 83.06
N ILE A 204 11.53 11.28 83.49
CA ILE A 204 11.93 10.15 82.62
C ILE A 204 10.72 9.52 81.97
N LYS A 205 9.67 9.21 82.76
CA LYS A 205 8.43 8.62 82.22
C LYS A 205 7.76 9.52 81.19
N ASN A 206 7.69 10.83 81.44
CA ASN A 206 7.15 11.78 80.47
C ASN A 206 7.97 11.83 79.17
N TYR A 207 9.30 11.69 79.24
CA TYR A 207 10.15 11.60 78.05
C TYR A 207 9.98 10.26 77.31
N GLU A 208 9.87 9.15 78.04
CA GLU A 208 9.59 7.82 77.47
C GLU A 208 8.25 7.81 76.72
N ASP A 209 7.19 8.34 77.34
CA ASP A 209 5.86 8.43 76.73
C ASP A 209 5.88 9.29 75.45
N ARG A 210 6.58 10.43 75.47
CA ARG A 210 6.77 11.28 74.27
C ARG A 210 7.57 10.60 73.16
N LEU A 211 8.61 9.85 73.51
CA LEU A 211 9.40 9.09 72.53
C LEU A 211 8.57 7.97 71.89
N ILE A 212 7.71 7.31 72.66
CA ILE A 212 6.79 6.28 72.16
C ILE A 212 5.76 6.92 71.21
N GLU A 213 5.21 8.08 71.54
CA GLU A 213 4.22 8.77 70.71
C GLU A 213 4.82 9.27 69.39
N ALA A 214 6.00 9.89 69.41
CA ALA A 214 6.74 10.27 68.22
C ALA A 214 7.11 9.06 67.33
N SER A 215 7.46 7.92 67.94
CA SER A 215 7.70 6.66 67.22
C SER A 215 6.43 6.14 66.54
N LYS A 216 5.26 6.24 67.18
CA LYS A 216 3.98 5.86 66.57
C LYS A 216 3.61 6.77 65.39
N GLU A 217 3.78 8.08 65.53
CA GLU A 217 3.51 9.04 64.46
C GLU A 217 4.42 8.83 63.25
N THR A 218 5.72 8.67 63.46
CA THR A 218 6.66 8.38 62.37
C THR A 218 6.32 7.06 61.67
N ASN A 219 5.98 6.01 62.40
CA ASN A 219 5.53 4.74 61.83
C ASN A 219 4.20 4.85 61.07
N PHE A 220 3.29 5.74 61.48
CA PHE A 220 2.05 6.01 60.78
C PHE A 220 2.31 6.77 59.47
N ILE A 221 3.19 7.77 59.51
CA ILE A 221 3.61 8.54 58.33
C ILE A 221 4.31 7.64 57.31
N THR A 222 5.24 6.77 57.75
CA THR A 222 5.93 5.83 56.85
C THR A 222 4.96 4.87 56.19
N LYS A 223 4.03 4.27 56.95
CA LYS A 223 2.98 3.41 56.40
C LYS A 223 2.07 4.13 55.40
N ASN A 224 1.69 5.37 55.68
CA ASN A 224 0.88 6.16 54.74
C ASN A 224 1.67 6.50 53.47
N MET A 225 2.95 6.86 53.58
CA MET A 225 3.82 7.10 52.44
C MET A 225 3.98 5.84 51.57
N GLU A 226 4.15 4.67 52.19
CA GLU A 226 4.19 3.39 51.49
C GLU A 226 2.85 3.08 50.79
N TYR A 227 1.73 3.35 51.47
CA TYR A 227 0.40 3.20 50.89
C TYR A 227 0.19 4.10 49.66
N PHE A 228 0.60 5.37 49.73
CA PHE A 228 0.55 6.28 48.59
C PHE A 228 1.44 5.82 47.43
N ARG A 229 2.66 5.35 47.71
CA ARG A 229 3.53 4.77 46.66
C ARG A 229 2.89 3.58 45.97
N VAL A 230 2.31 2.65 46.74
CA VAL A 230 1.64 1.47 46.16
C VAL A 230 0.42 1.89 45.34
N LEU A 231 -0.31 2.94 45.73
CA LEU A 231 -1.42 3.49 44.95
C LEU A 231 -0.93 4.12 43.63
N ASP A 232 0.16 4.87 43.66
CA ASP A 232 0.76 5.46 42.46
C ASP A 232 1.26 4.38 41.50
N ASP A 233 1.97 3.37 42.02
CA ASP A 233 2.41 2.21 41.24
C ASP A 233 1.22 1.47 40.60
N ARG A 234 0.12 1.27 41.36
CA ARG A 234 -1.12 0.67 40.84
C ARG A 234 -1.72 1.51 39.71
N ASN A 235 -1.80 2.83 39.90
CA ASN A 235 -2.39 3.72 38.91
C ASN A 235 -1.53 3.78 37.63
N GLN A 236 -0.20 3.79 37.78
CA GLN A 236 0.72 3.71 36.64
C GLN A 236 0.52 2.40 35.85
N ILE A 237 0.43 1.25 36.54
CA ILE A 237 0.15 -0.04 35.89
C ILE A 237 -1.20 -0.02 35.15
N LEU A 238 -2.23 0.64 35.70
CA LEU A 238 -3.52 0.77 35.03
C LEU A 238 -3.42 1.59 33.73
N GLU A 239 -2.67 2.70 33.74
CA GLU A 239 -2.44 3.48 32.52
C GLU A 239 -1.66 2.68 31.46
N ASP A 240 -0.63 1.95 31.89
CA ASP A 240 0.15 1.09 30.99
C ASP A 240 -0.74 0.00 30.37
N LEU A 241 -1.62 -0.62 31.15
CA LEU A 241 -2.59 -1.61 30.66
C LEU A 241 -3.57 -0.99 29.64
N ILE A 242 -4.12 0.18 29.91
CA ILE A 242 -5.00 0.91 28.98
C ILE A 242 -4.25 1.22 27.68
N SER A 243 -2.97 1.62 27.77
CA SER A 243 -2.15 1.89 26.59
C SER A 243 -1.95 0.63 25.74
N ALA A 244 -1.71 -0.52 26.38
CA ALA A 244 -1.57 -1.81 25.71
C ALA A 244 -2.88 -2.25 25.02
N GLU A 245 -4.02 -2.08 25.68
CA GLU A 245 -5.34 -2.35 25.10
C GLU A 245 -5.63 -1.51 23.86
N ASN A 246 -5.23 -0.23 23.88
CA ASN A 246 -5.36 0.66 22.73
C ASN A 246 -4.49 0.20 21.54
N VAL A 247 -3.25 -0.23 21.81
CA VAL A 247 -2.36 -0.78 20.77
C VAL A 247 -2.94 -2.06 20.17
N ILE A 248 -3.44 -2.97 21.00
CA ILE A 248 -4.08 -4.22 20.55
C ILE A 248 -5.31 -3.91 19.69
N SER A 249 -6.15 -2.97 20.12
CA SER A 249 -7.33 -2.55 19.38
C SER A 249 -6.98 -1.95 18.00
N GLU A 250 -5.91 -1.17 17.92
CA GLU A 250 -5.42 -0.62 16.66
C GLU A 250 -4.83 -1.70 15.74
N LEU A 251 -4.08 -2.66 16.30
CA LEU A 251 -3.58 -3.82 15.56
C LEU A 251 -4.72 -4.67 15.00
N GLN A 252 -5.79 -4.88 15.79
CA GLN A 252 -6.96 -5.60 15.34
C GLN A 252 -7.64 -4.90 14.15
N LYS A 253 -7.83 -3.57 14.22
CA LYS A 253 -8.37 -2.79 13.09
C LYS A 253 -7.50 -2.91 11.83
N ARG A 254 -6.18 -2.92 11.97
CA ARG A 254 -5.26 -3.13 10.84
C ARG A 254 -5.38 -4.53 10.27
N TYR A 255 -5.49 -5.55 11.13
CA TYR A 255 -5.70 -6.93 10.71
C TYR A 255 -7.02 -7.09 9.95
N GLU A 256 -8.12 -6.51 10.44
CA GLU A 256 -9.42 -6.55 9.75
C GLU A 256 -9.36 -5.87 8.37
N LYS A 257 -8.71 -4.70 8.28
CA LYS A 257 -8.45 -4.03 6.99
C LYS A 257 -7.63 -4.89 6.05
N PHE A 258 -6.61 -5.57 6.57
CA PHE A 258 -5.77 -6.48 5.79
C PHE A 258 -6.58 -7.68 5.28
N CYS A 259 -7.40 -8.31 6.14
CA CYS A 259 -8.31 -9.39 5.73
C CYS A 259 -9.30 -8.96 4.65
N LEU A 260 -9.86 -7.74 4.76
CA LEU A 260 -10.74 -7.19 3.74
C LEU A 260 -10.01 -6.96 2.42
N SER A 261 -8.80 -6.41 2.46
CA SER A 261 -7.95 -6.24 1.28
C SER A 261 -7.62 -7.58 0.63
N TYR A 262 -7.28 -8.60 1.42
CA TYR A 262 -6.99 -9.94 0.95
C TYR A 262 -8.21 -10.57 0.26
N LYS A 263 -9.39 -10.44 0.88
CA LYS A 263 -10.65 -10.90 0.28
C LYS A 263 -10.93 -10.23 -1.07
N ASN A 264 -10.72 -8.91 -1.16
CA ASN A 264 -10.88 -8.18 -2.42
C ASN A 264 -9.90 -8.67 -3.50
N CYS A 265 -8.65 -8.98 -3.13
CA CYS A 265 -7.69 -9.57 -4.05
C CYS A 265 -8.15 -10.93 -4.56
N LEU A 266 -8.66 -11.81 -3.70
CA LEU A 266 -9.21 -13.10 -4.10
C LEU A 266 -10.42 -12.97 -5.04
N ASP A 267 -11.33 -12.03 -4.74
CA ASP A 267 -12.49 -11.77 -5.60
C ASP A 267 -12.07 -11.21 -6.97
N ASN A 268 -11.02 -10.38 -7.01
CA ASN A 268 -10.45 -9.87 -8.26
C ASN A 268 -9.77 -10.98 -9.07
N ASP A 269 -9.02 -11.86 -8.42
CA ASP A 269 -8.40 -13.03 -9.07
C ASP A 269 -9.46 -13.97 -9.67
N ALA A 270 -10.57 -14.19 -8.97
CA ALA A 270 -11.69 -14.98 -9.47
C ALA A 270 -12.33 -14.33 -10.72
N LYS A 271 -12.53 -13.01 -10.71
CA LYS A 271 -13.04 -12.27 -11.88
C LYS A 271 -12.08 -12.34 -13.07
N LEU A 272 -10.77 -12.17 -12.82
CA LEU A 272 -9.75 -12.26 -13.87
C LEU A 272 -9.72 -13.67 -14.49
N LYS A 273 -9.79 -14.71 -13.67
CA LYS A 273 -9.89 -16.10 -14.15
C LYS A 273 -11.12 -16.31 -15.02
N ALA A 274 -12.29 -15.82 -14.62
CA ALA A 274 -13.51 -15.89 -15.42
C ALA A 274 -13.37 -15.15 -16.78
N CYS A 275 -12.79 -13.95 -16.78
CA CYS A 275 -12.53 -13.21 -18.03
C CYS A 275 -11.56 -13.94 -18.95
N LEU A 276 -10.52 -14.59 -18.40
CA LEU A 276 -9.57 -15.39 -19.18
C LEU A 276 -10.24 -16.63 -19.79
N GLU A 277 -11.12 -17.30 -19.05
CA GLU A 277 -11.89 -18.44 -19.56
C GLU A 277 -12.85 -18.03 -20.69
N GLU A 278 -13.53 -16.90 -20.54
CA GLU A 278 -14.38 -16.35 -21.59
C GLU A 278 -13.56 -15.97 -22.83
N GLY A 279 -12.41 -15.32 -22.64
CA GLY A 279 -11.46 -15.01 -23.73
C GLY A 279 -10.99 -16.27 -24.46
N ARG A 280 -10.69 -17.35 -23.73
CA ARG A 280 -10.32 -18.66 -24.31
C ARG A 280 -11.46 -19.26 -25.12
N LYS A 281 -12.70 -19.23 -24.62
CA LYS A 281 -13.89 -19.72 -25.34
C LYS A 281 -14.10 -18.95 -26.65
N ASN A 282 -13.99 -17.62 -26.60
CA ASN A 282 -14.14 -16.76 -27.77
C ASN A 282 -13.04 -17.01 -28.81
N PHE A 283 -11.78 -17.18 -28.36
CA PHE A 283 -10.68 -17.53 -29.23
C PHE A 283 -10.92 -18.87 -29.92
N LEU A 284 -11.30 -19.91 -29.16
CA LEU A 284 -11.61 -21.24 -29.69
C LEU A 284 -12.76 -21.20 -30.71
N GLN A 285 -13.80 -20.40 -30.43
CA GLN A 285 -14.92 -20.22 -31.36
C GLN A 285 -14.45 -19.53 -32.65
N SER A 286 -13.60 -18.50 -32.54
CA SER A 286 -13.01 -17.80 -33.69
C SER A 286 -12.12 -18.72 -34.53
N THR A 287 -11.27 -19.54 -33.89
CA THR A 287 -10.42 -20.51 -34.60
C THR A 287 -11.25 -21.56 -35.33
N ASN A 288 -12.33 -22.05 -34.72
CA ASN A 288 -13.24 -23.01 -35.36
C ASN A 288 -13.94 -22.39 -36.57
N ARG A 289 -14.42 -21.15 -36.46
CA ARG A 289 -15.01 -20.41 -37.61
C ARG A 289 -13.99 -20.24 -38.74
N MET A 290 -12.74 -19.89 -38.42
CA MET A 290 -11.68 -19.77 -39.41
C MET A 290 -11.38 -21.12 -40.09
N MET A 291 -11.38 -22.22 -39.33
CA MET A 291 -11.18 -23.57 -39.87
C MET A 291 -12.31 -23.95 -40.85
N GLN A 292 -13.57 -23.69 -40.49
CA GLN A 292 -14.73 -23.91 -41.35
C GLN A 292 -14.65 -23.09 -42.64
N LEU A 293 -14.30 -21.80 -42.53
CA LEU A 293 -14.12 -20.95 -43.72
C LEU A 293 -12.99 -21.45 -44.62
N LYS A 294 -11.87 -21.90 -44.04
CA LYS A 294 -10.78 -22.50 -44.82
C LYS A 294 -11.23 -23.76 -45.55
N GLN A 295 -12.04 -24.62 -44.94
CA GLN A 295 -12.60 -25.80 -45.59
C GLN A 295 -13.53 -25.40 -46.74
N HIS A 296 -14.46 -24.48 -46.50
CA HIS A 296 -15.38 -23.99 -47.53
C HIS A 296 -14.63 -23.36 -48.73
N VAL A 297 -13.59 -22.55 -48.48
CA VAL A 297 -12.78 -21.98 -49.57
C VAL A 297 -12.04 -23.06 -50.35
N LYS A 298 -11.54 -24.11 -49.68
CA LYS A 298 -10.92 -25.26 -50.38
C LYS A 298 -11.92 -26.00 -51.26
N GLU A 299 -13.14 -26.22 -50.78
CA GLU A 299 -14.21 -26.85 -51.55
C GLU A 299 -14.60 -26.01 -52.77
N LEU A 300 -14.80 -24.69 -52.58
CA LEU A 300 -15.05 -23.77 -53.69
C LEU A 300 -13.91 -23.73 -54.70
N MET A 301 -12.66 -23.77 -54.23
CA MET A 301 -11.51 -23.83 -55.14
C MET A 301 -11.54 -25.13 -55.96
N LYS A 302 -11.91 -26.25 -55.33
CA LYS A 302 -12.05 -27.53 -56.02
C LYS A 302 -13.12 -27.47 -57.10
N THR A 303 -14.31 -26.94 -56.80
CA THR A 303 -15.40 -26.84 -57.77
C THR A 303 -15.07 -25.87 -58.91
N VAL A 304 -14.40 -24.75 -58.62
CA VAL A 304 -13.92 -23.82 -59.66
C VAL A 304 -12.90 -24.50 -60.59
N MET A 305 -12.00 -25.31 -60.04
CA MET A 305 -11.04 -26.07 -60.84
C MET A 305 -11.72 -27.13 -61.72
N GLU A 306 -12.67 -27.89 -61.16
CA GLU A 306 -13.48 -28.86 -61.89
C GLU A 306 -14.24 -28.18 -63.05
N ASN A 307 -14.95 -27.08 -62.79
CA ASN A 307 -15.66 -26.30 -63.81
C ASN A 307 -14.71 -25.74 -64.89
N LYS A 308 -13.51 -25.30 -64.50
CA LYS A 308 -12.49 -24.81 -65.45
C LYS A 308 -12.03 -25.94 -66.36
N ASP A 309 -11.79 -27.12 -65.81
CA ASP A 309 -11.34 -28.28 -66.58
C ASP A 309 -12.45 -28.75 -67.54
N GLU A 310 -13.71 -28.77 -67.11
CA GLU A 310 -14.87 -29.03 -67.99
C GLU A 310 -14.99 -28.01 -69.13
N ALA A 311 -14.83 -26.71 -68.83
CA ALA A 311 -14.87 -25.66 -69.85
C ALA A 311 -13.72 -25.78 -70.86
N VAL A 312 -12.52 -26.18 -70.42
CA VAL A 312 -11.37 -26.42 -71.32
C VAL A 312 -11.65 -27.61 -72.24
N VAL A 313 -12.26 -28.68 -71.73
CA VAL A 313 -12.66 -29.83 -72.55
C VAL A 313 -13.69 -29.42 -73.59
N SER A 314 -14.76 -28.73 -73.19
CA SER A 314 -15.79 -28.23 -74.12
C SER A 314 -15.21 -27.27 -75.17
N GLN A 315 -14.35 -26.32 -74.78
CA GLN A 315 -13.67 -25.44 -75.73
C GLN A 315 -12.78 -26.21 -76.72
N ARG A 316 -12.15 -27.31 -76.28
CA ARG A 316 -11.33 -28.15 -77.16
C ARG A 316 -12.19 -28.90 -78.18
N GLU A 317 -13.36 -29.38 -77.77
CA GLU A 317 -14.33 -30.02 -78.67
C GLU A 317 -14.85 -29.02 -79.72
N ASP A 318 -15.22 -27.82 -79.30
CA ASP A 318 -15.66 -26.74 -80.20
C ASP A 318 -14.56 -26.34 -81.19
N LEU A 319 -13.30 -26.23 -80.73
CA LEU A 319 -12.16 -25.94 -81.61
C LEU A 319 -11.98 -27.04 -82.66
N VAL A 320 -12.09 -28.32 -82.29
CA VAL A 320 -12.01 -29.42 -83.25
C VAL A 320 -13.14 -29.33 -84.28
N ALA A 321 -14.38 -29.09 -83.84
CA ALA A 321 -15.53 -28.93 -84.73
C ALA A 321 -15.36 -27.74 -85.69
N LEU A 322 -14.96 -26.58 -85.18
CA LEU A 322 -14.70 -25.39 -86.00
C LEU A 322 -13.55 -25.61 -86.97
N THR A 323 -12.47 -26.29 -86.57
CA THR A 323 -11.36 -26.59 -87.50
C THR A 323 -11.80 -27.53 -88.62
N ALA A 324 -12.72 -28.46 -88.37
CA ALA A 324 -13.29 -29.30 -89.41
C ALA A 324 -14.15 -28.50 -90.40
N GLU A 325 -14.99 -27.58 -89.90
CA GLU A 325 -15.83 -26.73 -90.77
C GLU A 325 -14.99 -25.73 -91.57
N VAL A 326 -13.93 -25.17 -90.97
CA VAL A 326 -12.95 -24.32 -91.68
C VAL A 326 -12.32 -25.10 -92.82
N LYS A 327 -11.82 -26.33 -92.60
CA LYS A 327 -11.25 -27.17 -93.67
C LYS A 327 -12.25 -27.47 -94.78
N LYS A 328 -13.51 -27.76 -94.44
CA LYS A 328 -14.58 -27.98 -95.41
C LYS A 328 -14.85 -26.72 -96.25
N ASN A 329 -14.93 -25.55 -95.62
CA ASN A 329 -15.10 -24.28 -96.32
C ASN A 329 -13.86 -23.91 -97.15
N GLU A 330 -12.65 -24.21 -96.68
CA GLU A 330 -11.42 -24.03 -97.44
C GLU A 330 -11.44 -24.86 -98.72
N LEU A 331 -11.85 -26.13 -98.66
CA LEU A 331 -12.02 -26.98 -99.84
C LEU A 331 -13.08 -26.42 -100.79
N ALA A 332 -14.23 -25.95 -100.29
CA ALA A 332 -15.27 -25.34 -101.12
C ALA A 332 -14.82 -24.03 -101.79
N VAL A 333 -14.01 -23.22 -101.10
CA VAL A 333 -13.42 -22.01 -101.67
C VAL A 333 -12.36 -22.37 -102.72
N GLN A 334 -11.59 -23.45 -102.52
CA GLN A 334 -10.66 -23.95 -103.53
C GLN A 334 -11.39 -24.37 -104.80
N THR A 335 -12.48 -25.14 -104.69
CA THR A 335 -13.27 -25.54 -105.87
C THR A 335 -13.88 -24.32 -106.57
N LEU A 336 -14.47 -23.37 -105.82
CA LEU A 336 -15.02 -22.15 -106.42
C LEU A 336 -13.95 -21.26 -107.05
N LYS A 337 -12.73 -21.24 -106.52
CA LYS A 337 -11.60 -20.53 -107.14
C LYS A 337 -11.19 -21.18 -108.45
N GLU A 338 -11.10 -22.51 -108.48
CA GLU A 338 -10.83 -23.25 -109.72
C GLU A 338 -11.90 -22.98 -110.78
N ASP A 339 -13.18 -22.90 -110.40
CA ASP A 339 -14.28 -22.52 -111.29
C ASP A 339 -14.15 -21.07 -111.76
N CYS A 340 -13.85 -20.12 -110.87
CA CYS A 340 -13.60 -18.72 -111.24
C CYS A 340 -12.40 -18.58 -112.18
N ASP A 341 -11.30 -19.31 -111.95
CA ASP A 341 -10.12 -19.27 -112.82
C ASP A 341 -10.43 -19.84 -114.22
N GLN A 342 -11.37 -20.79 -114.33
CA GLN A 342 -11.88 -21.25 -115.62
C GLN A 342 -12.73 -20.18 -116.30
N MET A 343 -13.63 -19.53 -115.55
CA MET A 343 -14.47 -18.44 -116.05
C MET A 343 -13.62 -17.22 -116.45
N ASP A 344 -12.55 -16.90 -115.71
CA ASP A 344 -11.63 -15.82 -116.01
C ASP A 344 -10.78 -16.12 -117.24
N LYS A 345 -10.44 -17.39 -117.51
CA LYS A 345 -9.85 -17.77 -118.81
C LYS A 345 -10.82 -17.52 -119.96
N GLN A 346 -12.10 -17.89 -119.79
CA GLN A 346 -13.14 -17.58 -120.78
C GLN A 346 -13.34 -16.06 -120.93
N ILE A 347 -13.36 -15.30 -119.84
CA ILE A 347 -13.44 -13.85 -119.87
C ILE A 347 -12.17 -13.27 -120.48
N GLN A 348 -10.98 -13.82 -120.25
CA GLN A 348 -9.74 -13.37 -120.88
C GLN A 348 -9.79 -13.59 -122.39
N GLU A 349 -10.24 -14.75 -122.86
CA GLU A 349 -10.51 -15.01 -124.29
C GLU A 349 -11.54 -14.02 -124.87
N LEU A 350 -12.59 -13.69 -124.11
CA LEU A 350 -13.59 -12.68 -124.49
C LEU A 350 -13.08 -11.23 -124.35
N SER A 351 -12.12 -10.98 -123.47
CA SER A 351 -11.54 -9.66 -123.18
C SER A 351 -10.40 -9.35 -124.12
N GLU A 352 -9.66 -10.34 -124.63
CA GLU A 352 -8.76 -10.21 -125.78
C GLU A 352 -9.55 -9.74 -127.02
N MET A 353 -10.85 -10.04 -127.09
CA MET A 353 -11.76 -9.52 -128.10
C MET A 353 -12.30 -8.10 -127.81
N VAL A 354 -12.28 -7.63 -126.55
CA VAL A 354 -12.97 -6.39 -126.11
C VAL A 354 -12.03 -5.28 -125.57
N PHE A 355 -10.79 -5.59 -125.20
CA PHE A 355 -9.80 -4.61 -124.70
C PHE A 355 -8.92 -3.94 -125.78
N LEU A 356 -9.36 -3.96 -127.06
CA LEU A 356 -8.89 -3.01 -128.08
C LEU A 356 -9.75 -1.74 -128.19
N SER A 357 -10.75 -1.53 -127.31
CA SER A 357 -11.65 -0.37 -127.39
C SER A 357 -11.85 0.38 -126.07
N CYS A 358 -10.89 1.28 -125.80
CA CYS A 358 -11.07 2.52 -125.05
C CYS A 358 -10.51 2.53 -123.62
N ALA A 359 -9.64 3.52 -123.41
CA ALA A 359 -8.79 3.72 -122.26
C ALA A 359 -9.17 5.03 -121.54
N LYS A 360 -8.91 5.01 -120.21
CA LYS A 360 -8.40 6.12 -119.38
C LYS A 360 -9.33 7.28 -118.97
N GLN A 361 -8.88 7.93 -117.89
CA GLN A 361 -9.22 9.24 -117.30
C GLN A 361 -10.33 9.26 -116.22
N PHE A 362 -10.18 9.88 -115.02
CA PHE A 362 -9.13 10.65 -114.34
C PHE A 362 -9.55 10.90 -112.85
N PRO A 363 -8.81 11.64 -111.99
CA PRO A 363 -8.63 11.31 -110.57
C PRO A 363 -9.18 12.36 -109.56
N ARG A 364 -9.31 11.90 -108.31
CA ARG A 364 -8.95 12.52 -107.01
C ARG A 364 -9.07 14.05 -106.78
N ARG A 365 -9.74 14.33 -105.66
CA ARG A 365 -9.34 15.22 -104.52
C ARG A 365 -9.60 16.73 -104.63
N PHE A 366 -10.64 17.17 -103.92
CA PHE A 366 -10.70 18.45 -103.21
C PHE A 366 -10.89 18.19 -101.70
N LEU A 367 -10.52 19.17 -100.87
CA LEU A 367 -10.71 19.28 -99.40
C LEU A 367 -9.57 18.75 -98.50
N ASN A 368 -8.53 19.57 -98.34
CA ASN A 368 -7.60 19.47 -97.20
C ASN A 368 -7.92 20.55 -96.15
N SER A 369 -8.97 20.29 -95.37
CA SER A 369 -9.05 20.49 -93.91
C SER A 369 -10.23 19.62 -93.43
N PRO A 370 -10.09 18.67 -92.48
CA PRO A 370 -11.11 17.64 -92.28
C PRO A 370 -12.42 18.14 -91.67
N HIS A 371 -12.49 19.41 -91.29
CA HIS A 371 -13.58 19.95 -90.51
C HIS A 371 -13.99 21.33 -91.07
N PRO A 372 -15.28 21.53 -91.40
CA PRO A 372 -15.84 22.82 -91.80
C PRO A 372 -15.76 23.87 -90.68
N VAL A 373 -15.96 25.14 -91.03
CA VAL A 373 -15.96 26.29 -90.09
C VAL A 373 -17.04 26.14 -88.99
N ASP A 374 -18.09 25.35 -89.25
CA ASP A 374 -19.18 25.05 -88.31
C ASP A 374 -18.99 23.74 -87.53
N PHE A 375 -17.77 23.18 -87.47
CA PHE A 375 -17.53 21.94 -86.74
C PHE A 375 -17.63 22.15 -85.22
N SER A 376 -18.74 21.72 -84.63
CA SER A 376 -18.88 21.67 -83.17
C SER A 376 -17.89 20.66 -82.59
N LEU A 377 -16.91 21.14 -81.82
CA LEU A 377 -15.96 20.25 -81.14
C LEU A 377 -16.72 19.20 -80.32
N PRO A 378 -16.36 17.90 -80.43
CA PRO A 378 -17.05 16.86 -79.70
C PRO A 378 -16.91 17.12 -78.20
N LYS A 379 -18.05 17.14 -77.50
CA LYS A 379 -18.08 17.28 -76.04
C LYS A 379 -17.17 16.20 -75.43
N ARG A 380 -16.31 16.61 -74.49
CA ARG A 380 -15.38 15.70 -73.81
C ARG A 380 -16.13 14.45 -73.35
N THR A 381 -15.72 13.28 -73.85
CA THR A 381 -16.43 12.03 -73.61
C THR A 381 -16.52 11.71 -72.12
N ARG A 382 -17.57 10.97 -71.71
CA ARG A 382 -17.78 10.54 -70.33
C ARG A 382 -16.55 9.82 -69.76
N TRP A 383 -15.80 9.13 -70.62
CA TRP A 383 -14.56 8.43 -70.28
C TRP A 383 -13.54 9.33 -69.57
N PHE A 384 -13.20 10.50 -70.11
CA PHE A 384 -12.23 11.40 -69.46
C PHE A 384 -12.72 11.96 -68.11
N LYS A 385 -14.03 12.10 -67.91
CA LYS A 385 -14.60 12.50 -66.61
C LYS A 385 -14.42 11.38 -65.58
N ARG A 386 -14.68 10.12 -65.97
CA ARG A 386 -14.48 8.94 -65.13
C ARG A 386 -13.00 8.71 -64.81
N GLN A 387 -12.12 8.86 -65.79
CA GLN A 387 -10.69 8.66 -65.61
C GLN A 387 -10.07 9.64 -64.60
N ARG A 388 -10.58 10.88 -64.51
CA ARG A 388 -10.15 11.82 -63.47
C ARG A 388 -10.48 11.33 -62.05
N VAL A 389 -11.64 10.70 -61.86
CA VAL A 389 -12.03 10.12 -60.57
C VAL A 389 -11.14 8.93 -60.24
N PHE A 390 -10.93 8.02 -61.19
CA PHE A 390 -10.08 6.84 -61.00
C PHE A 390 -8.60 7.17 -60.73
N ARG A 391 -8.10 8.31 -61.22
CA ARG A 391 -6.76 8.80 -60.85
C ARG A 391 -6.61 9.06 -59.35
N PHE A 392 -7.69 9.44 -58.65
CA PHE A 392 -7.67 9.69 -57.21
C PHE A 392 -8.10 8.49 -56.37
N THR A 393 -8.83 7.53 -56.95
CA THR A 393 -9.34 6.35 -56.25
C THR A 393 -8.59 5.06 -56.59
N GLY A 394 -7.49 5.14 -57.36
CA GLY A 394 -6.70 3.98 -57.76
C GLY A 394 -6.17 3.14 -56.59
N TRP A 395 -5.96 3.75 -55.43
CA TRP A 395 -5.52 3.10 -54.18
C TRP A 395 -6.66 2.70 -53.25
N TYR A 396 -7.93 2.90 -53.63
CA TYR A 396 -9.06 2.44 -52.84
C TYR A 396 -9.25 0.93 -52.95
N TYR A 397 -10.00 0.38 -52.00
CA TYR A 397 -10.29 -1.05 -51.97
C TYR A 397 -11.58 -1.37 -52.72
N ALA A 398 -11.61 -2.57 -53.32
CA ALA A 398 -12.78 -3.16 -53.96
C ALA A 398 -13.46 -2.22 -54.98
N ASP A 399 -14.79 -2.18 -54.96
CA ASP A 399 -15.62 -1.44 -55.90
C ASP A 399 -15.33 0.06 -55.97
N ALA A 400 -14.74 0.66 -54.93
CA ALA A 400 -14.39 2.07 -54.93
C ALA A 400 -13.16 2.39 -55.82
N ARG A 401 -12.38 1.37 -56.20
CA ARG A 401 -11.31 1.46 -57.20
C ARG A 401 -11.84 1.30 -58.62
N ASP A 402 -12.71 0.30 -58.82
CA ASP A 402 -13.07 -0.17 -60.16
C ASP A 402 -14.35 0.48 -60.71
N LYS A 403 -15.34 0.77 -59.85
CA LYS A 403 -16.66 1.27 -60.27
C LYS A 403 -16.78 2.78 -60.04
N TYR A 404 -17.29 3.49 -61.07
CA TYR A 404 -17.35 4.96 -61.04
C TYR A 404 -18.25 5.54 -59.93
N SER A 405 -19.43 4.96 -59.70
CA SER A 405 -20.38 5.51 -58.72
C SER A 405 -19.87 5.37 -57.27
N PRO A 406 -19.42 4.18 -56.83
CA PRO A 406 -18.79 4.03 -55.52
C PRO A 406 -17.52 4.90 -55.38
N ALA A 407 -16.67 4.95 -56.42
CA ALA A 407 -15.46 5.78 -56.44
C ALA A 407 -15.78 7.26 -56.20
N LEU A 408 -16.78 7.80 -56.90
CA LEU A 408 -17.17 9.21 -56.76
C LEU A 408 -17.68 9.53 -55.35
N ASN A 409 -18.53 8.68 -54.78
CA ASN A 409 -19.07 8.89 -53.44
C ASN A 409 -17.96 8.86 -52.38
N HIS A 410 -17.06 7.88 -52.45
CA HIS A 410 -15.92 7.80 -51.54
C HIS A 410 -14.98 9.00 -51.68
N LEU A 411 -14.71 9.42 -52.91
CA LEU A 411 -13.86 10.57 -53.18
C LEU A 411 -14.44 11.87 -52.62
N GLN A 412 -15.76 12.08 -52.76
CA GLN A 412 -16.45 13.25 -52.19
C GLN A 412 -16.38 13.25 -50.67
N HIS A 413 -16.66 12.11 -50.02
CA HIS A 413 -16.52 11.99 -48.57
C HIS A 413 -15.07 12.18 -48.11
N ALA A 414 -14.09 11.65 -48.83
CA ALA A 414 -12.68 11.83 -48.52
C ALA A 414 -12.28 13.31 -48.60
N TRP A 415 -12.74 14.06 -49.60
CA TRP A 415 -12.47 15.50 -49.70
C TRP A 415 -13.14 16.32 -48.60
N GLN A 416 -14.38 15.99 -48.26
CA GLN A 416 -15.06 16.61 -47.11
C GLN A 416 -14.27 16.37 -45.82
N LYS A 417 -13.92 15.10 -45.56
CA LYS A 417 -13.13 14.72 -44.38
C LYS A 417 -11.74 15.37 -44.38
N MET A 418 -11.04 15.42 -45.51
CA MET A 418 -9.75 16.12 -45.59
C MET A 418 -9.91 17.61 -45.24
N THR A 419 -10.98 18.25 -45.71
CA THR A 419 -11.23 19.67 -45.45
C THR A 419 -11.57 19.91 -43.98
N GLU A 420 -12.43 19.08 -43.38
CA GLU A 420 -12.72 19.08 -41.94
C GLU A 420 -11.43 18.88 -41.13
N ARG A 421 -10.67 17.83 -41.45
CA ARG A 421 -9.42 17.50 -40.74
C ARG A 421 -8.37 18.60 -40.85
N ARG A 422 -8.29 19.35 -41.95
CA ARG A 422 -7.38 20.51 -42.05
C ARG A 422 -7.73 21.61 -41.04
N LYS A 423 -9.02 21.79 -40.71
CA LYS A 423 -9.47 22.73 -39.68
C LYS A 423 -9.19 22.22 -38.27
N ASP A 424 -9.36 20.92 -38.04
CA ASP A 424 -9.16 20.31 -36.71
C ASP A 424 -7.68 20.08 -36.36
N LEU A 425 -6.83 19.82 -37.36
CA LEU A 425 -5.43 19.43 -37.18
C LEU A 425 -4.61 20.43 -36.35
N PRO A 426 -4.72 21.75 -36.53
CA PRO A 426 -4.02 22.72 -35.68
C PRO A 426 -4.44 22.63 -34.21
N ALA A 427 -5.75 22.51 -33.93
CA ALA A 427 -6.26 22.40 -32.56
C ALA A 427 -5.78 21.11 -31.89
N MET A 428 -5.87 19.99 -32.62
CA MET A 428 -5.39 18.69 -32.16
C MET A 428 -3.86 18.67 -31.92
N ARG A 429 -3.07 19.30 -32.80
CA ARG A 429 -1.61 19.47 -32.58
C ARG A 429 -1.32 20.31 -31.34
N ASN A 430 -2.01 21.42 -31.16
CA ASN A 430 -1.84 22.28 -29.98
C ASN A 430 -2.15 21.50 -28.70
N TRP A 431 -3.25 20.73 -28.68
CA TRP A 431 -3.59 19.86 -27.54
C TRP A 431 -2.46 18.88 -27.19
N TYR A 432 -1.84 18.23 -28.20
CA TYR A 432 -0.68 17.37 -27.95
C TYR A 432 0.53 18.12 -27.40
N TYR A 433 0.80 19.34 -27.89
CA TYR A 433 1.88 20.17 -27.36
C TYR A 433 1.63 20.56 -25.90
N GLU A 434 0.41 20.96 -25.56
CA GLU A 434 0.01 21.26 -24.19
C GLU A 434 0.19 20.06 -23.27
N LYS A 435 -0.22 18.87 -23.70
CA LYS A 435 -0.04 17.65 -22.90
C LYS A 435 1.42 17.31 -22.64
N ARG A 436 2.30 17.51 -23.62
CA ARG A 436 3.75 17.32 -23.45
C ARG A 436 4.34 18.34 -22.47
N VAL A 437 3.97 19.61 -22.61
CA VAL A 437 4.44 20.66 -21.69
C VAL A 437 3.91 20.42 -20.28
N GLN A 438 2.65 20.02 -20.14
CA GLN A 438 2.04 19.69 -18.85
C GLN A 438 2.79 18.54 -18.16
N ALA A 439 3.11 17.47 -18.89
CA ALA A 439 3.88 16.37 -18.34
C ALA A 439 5.28 16.83 -17.87
N ALA A 440 6.00 17.56 -18.71
CA ALA A 440 7.34 18.07 -18.37
C ALA A 440 7.30 19.10 -17.21
N ALA A 441 6.26 19.93 -17.14
CA ALA A 441 6.09 20.90 -16.04
C ALA A 441 5.79 20.19 -14.71
N ASN A 442 4.98 19.12 -14.75
CA ASN A 442 4.65 18.32 -13.57
C ASN A 442 5.90 17.65 -12.97
N GLU A 443 6.87 17.21 -13.80
CA GLU A 443 8.15 16.68 -13.31
C GLU A 443 8.94 17.70 -12.47
N HIS A 444 8.74 19.00 -12.74
CA HIS A 444 9.35 20.09 -11.99
C HIS A 444 8.43 20.68 -10.90
N GLY A 445 7.25 20.11 -10.69
CA GLY A 445 6.29 20.52 -9.67
C GLY A 445 5.55 21.83 -9.97
N VAL A 446 5.42 22.22 -11.25
CA VAL A 446 4.70 23.43 -11.67
C VAL A 446 3.51 23.05 -12.54
N SER A 447 2.32 23.62 -12.26
CA SER A 447 1.16 23.41 -13.12
C SER A 447 1.31 24.17 -14.46
N TYR A 448 0.77 23.62 -15.55
CA TYR A 448 0.81 24.24 -16.88
C TYR A 448 0.21 25.66 -16.89
N GLU A 449 -0.89 25.87 -16.15
CA GLU A 449 -1.54 27.19 -16.07
C GLU A 449 -0.65 28.22 -15.36
N GLN A 450 -0.04 27.82 -14.24
CA GLN A 450 0.91 28.65 -13.49
C GLN A 450 2.14 28.98 -14.33
N LEU A 451 2.63 28.03 -15.11
CA LEU A 451 3.72 28.26 -16.05
C LEU A 451 3.34 29.30 -17.10
N LYS A 452 2.17 29.18 -17.72
CA LYS A 452 1.71 30.10 -18.76
C LYS A 452 1.53 31.52 -18.20
N GLU A 453 0.97 31.63 -17.00
CA GLU A 453 0.82 32.90 -16.30
C GLU A 453 2.19 33.51 -15.96
N SER A 454 3.11 32.72 -15.41
CA SER A 454 4.45 33.17 -15.02
C SER A 454 5.28 33.61 -16.21
N LEU A 455 5.24 32.89 -17.33
CA LEU A 455 5.93 33.28 -18.57
C LEU A 455 5.37 34.58 -19.16
N ASN A 456 4.05 34.78 -19.08
CA ASN A 456 3.43 36.04 -19.48
C ASN A 456 3.85 37.21 -18.58
N LYS A 457 3.91 36.99 -17.25
CA LYS A 457 4.43 37.98 -16.28
C LYS A 457 5.91 38.30 -16.53
N ALA A 458 6.71 37.30 -16.91
CA ALA A 458 8.11 37.44 -17.30
C ALA A 458 8.31 38.14 -18.67
N ASN A 459 7.21 38.41 -19.41
CA ASN A 459 7.22 38.87 -20.79
C ASN A 459 7.97 37.93 -21.77
N ILE A 460 8.01 36.63 -21.46
CA ILE A 460 8.61 35.59 -22.31
C ILE A 460 7.54 35.01 -23.23
N ARG A 461 7.51 35.49 -24.49
CA ARG A 461 6.52 35.08 -25.49
C ARG A 461 6.93 33.83 -26.26
N LEU A 462 6.95 32.68 -25.58
CA LEU A 462 7.23 31.39 -26.22
C LEU A 462 5.96 30.68 -26.66
N ASN A 463 5.97 30.17 -27.90
CA ASN A 463 4.90 29.34 -28.43
C ASN A 463 4.88 27.96 -27.73
N THR A 464 3.69 27.41 -27.48
CA THR A 464 3.51 26.09 -26.86
C THR A 464 4.22 24.97 -27.61
N LYS A 465 4.28 25.05 -28.95
CA LYS A 465 5.06 24.13 -29.78
C LYS A 465 6.54 24.12 -29.38
N MET A 466 7.13 25.31 -29.21
CA MET A 466 8.55 25.43 -28.84
C MET A 466 8.77 24.95 -27.40
N LEU A 467 7.88 25.29 -26.47
CA LEU A 467 7.93 24.77 -25.10
C LEU A 467 7.88 23.24 -25.08
N SER A 468 7.03 22.62 -25.90
CA SER A 468 6.95 21.15 -25.98
C SER A 468 8.23 20.52 -26.54
N LEU A 469 8.89 21.20 -27.48
CA LEU A 469 10.15 20.74 -28.06
C LEU A 469 11.29 20.85 -27.05
N LEU A 470 11.36 21.97 -26.32
CA LEU A 470 12.33 22.18 -25.24
C LEU A 470 12.16 21.14 -24.13
N GLY A 471 10.93 20.88 -23.70
CA GLY A 471 10.65 19.85 -22.69
C GLY A 471 11.03 18.44 -23.15
N SER A 472 11.02 18.16 -24.47
CA SER A 472 11.38 16.83 -24.99
C SER A 472 12.88 16.67 -25.25
N ASN A 473 13.53 17.70 -25.78
CA ASN A 473 14.90 17.60 -26.31
C ASN A 473 15.95 18.28 -25.43
N GLU A 474 15.57 19.31 -24.66
CA GLU A 474 16.50 20.15 -23.90
C GLU A 474 16.06 20.31 -22.44
N PRO A 475 16.27 19.28 -21.60
CA PRO A 475 15.81 19.31 -20.21
C PRO A 475 16.47 20.40 -19.38
N ARG A 476 17.73 20.78 -19.68
CA ARG A 476 18.46 21.83 -18.96
C ARG A 476 17.86 23.22 -19.21
N SER A 477 17.62 23.55 -20.49
CA SER A 477 16.98 24.80 -20.90
C SER A 477 15.58 24.90 -20.31
N PHE A 478 14.81 23.81 -20.37
CA PHE A 478 13.46 23.77 -19.82
C PHE A 478 13.43 23.91 -18.29
N LYS A 479 14.37 23.29 -17.57
CA LYS A 479 14.54 23.48 -16.12
C LYS A 479 14.80 24.94 -15.77
N SER A 480 15.66 25.64 -16.51
CA SER A 480 15.93 27.06 -16.25
C SER A 480 14.66 27.93 -16.37
N LEU A 481 13.77 27.61 -17.32
CA LEU A 481 12.47 28.28 -17.44
C LEU A 481 11.57 27.99 -16.24
N MET A 482 11.58 26.76 -15.71
CA MET A 482 10.82 26.40 -14.51
C MET A 482 11.30 27.13 -13.27
N ASP A 483 12.62 27.29 -13.13
CA ASP A 483 13.22 28.01 -12.01
C ASP A 483 12.82 29.50 -12.06
N VAL A 484 12.81 30.12 -13.26
CA VAL A 484 12.27 31.48 -13.47
C VAL A 484 10.78 31.55 -13.10
N CYS A 485 9.97 30.58 -13.53
CA CYS A 485 8.54 30.53 -13.18
C CYS A 485 8.31 30.43 -11.66
N LYS A 486 9.11 29.63 -10.95
CA LYS A 486 9.04 29.51 -9.48
C LYS A 486 9.41 30.82 -8.80
N ALA A 487 10.45 31.51 -9.26
CA ALA A 487 10.84 32.80 -8.71
C ALA A 487 9.72 33.84 -8.84
N ILE A 488 9.11 33.96 -10.03
CA ILE A 488 8.00 34.89 -10.28
C ILE A 488 6.76 34.53 -9.46
N SER A 489 6.45 33.24 -9.32
CA SER A 489 5.34 32.79 -8.47
C SER A 489 5.56 33.19 -7.02
N GLN A 490 6.78 33.05 -6.50
CA GLN A 490 7.14 33.48 -5.14
C GLN A 490 7.11 35.00 -4.96
N GLU A 491 7.54 35.77 -5.95
CA GLU A 491 7.41 37.24 -5.94
C GLU A 491 5.94 37.67 -5.89
N SER A 492 5.08 37.03 -6.69
CA SER A 492 3.65 37.33 -6.67
C SER A 492 2.96 36.97 -5.35
N ALA A 493 3.47 35.98 -4.62
CA ALA A 493 2.98 35.62 -3.29
C ALA A 493 3.43 36.59 -2.18
N LYS A 494 4.55 37.29 -2.37
CA LYS A 494 5.11 38.25 -1.40
C LYS A 494 4.46 39.63 -1.47
N VAL A 495 3.82 39.98 -2.58
CA VAL A 495 3.07 41.24 -2.71
C VAL A 495 1.66 41.01 -2.18
N PRO A 496 1.30 41.47 -0.96
CA PRO A 496 -0.06 41.33 -0.46
C PRO A 496 -1.00 42.13 -1.36
N THR A 497 -2.08 41.49 -1.78
CA THR A 497 -3.20 42.06 -2.53
C THR A 497 -3.96 43.09 -1.69
N ASN A 498 -3.36 44.26 -1.45
CA ASN A 498 -3.97 45.37 -0.72
C ASN A 498 -4.56 46.45 -1.65
N THR A 499 -4.73 46.18 -2.94
CA THR A 499 -5.16 47.19 -3.93
C THR A 499 -6.30 46.70 -4.84
N SER A 500 -7.35 46.11 -4.27
CA SER A 500 -8.60 45.81 -5.00
C SER A 500 -9.86 46.30 -4.27
N SER A 501 -9.81 47.48 -3.66
CA SER A 501 -10.99 48.17 -3.11
C SER A 501 -11.00 49.68 -3.38
N ALA A 502 -10.42 50.12 -4.50
CA ALA A 502 -10.54 51.50 -4.97
C ALA A 502 -10.38 51.53 -6.49
N LEU A 503 -11.48 51.28 -7.20
CA LEU A 503 -11.84 51.87 -8.50
C LEU A 503 -13.28 51.48 -8.85
#